data_AF-A0A8T3W558-F1
#
_entry.id   AF-A0A8T3W558-F1
#
_cell.length_a   1.000
_cell.length_b   1.000
_cell.length_c   1.000
_cell.angle_alpha   90.00
_cell.angle_beta   90.00
_cell.angle_gamma   90.00
#
_symmetry.space_group_name_H-M   'P 1'
#
loop_
_entity.id
_entity.type
_entity.pdbx_description
1 polymer ?
#
loop_
_entity_poly.entity_id
_entity_poly.type
_entity_poly.pdbx_seq_one_letter_code
_entity_poly.pdbx_strand_id
1 'polypeptide(L)'
;MNQSTIFTNKELEVIGKKMKNKKLTQVDSNYLTKFIRPKLKEINSIDSKFLLDKMEYNQKIKSIEGKLRKIILKSIKDVQAIVIYGSAIQTNYKEYNDIDILIVTKHKISPISEKYKKIIEIKEILNKHNIKADIELYDKKAIEKNYPHSPSLIYQLKDKKVIYGRLNLKNKIELYNIDLKMKLDWSDLEDNPKGIEIYKALRNIILVKLLLKKIIDNRKLRESLNEEIGKNLLERLKNNQESNIDRKIALSCLKTLLEQTEKEIGDELWEKIEL
;
A
#
# COMPACT_ATOMS: atom_id res chain seq x y z
N MET A 1 37.98 6.79 1.50
CA MET A 1 36.60 7.17 1.91
C MET A 1 36.37 6.60 3.30
N ASN A 2 36.14 7.44 4.31
CA ASN A 2 35.76 6.97 5.64
C ASN A 2 34.35 6.37 5.54
N GLN A 3 34.24 5.04 5.66
CA GLN A 3 32.94 4.39 5.84
C GLN A 3 32.38 4.84 7.19
N SER A 4 31.26 5.55 7.18
CA SER A 4 30.50 5.85 8.39
C SER A 4 30.02 4.53 8.99
N THR A 5 30.66 4.06 10.05
CA THR A 5 30.26 2.83 10.75
C THR A 5 29.15 3.12 11.76
N ILE A 6 28.16 2.23 11.82
CA ILE A 6 27.03 2.33 12.78
C ILE A 6 27.52 2.22 14.24
N PHE A 7 28.61 1.47 14.44
CA PHE A 7 29.29 1.29 15.71
C PHE A 7 30.66 1.97 15.69
N THR A 8 31.02 2.59 16.79
CA THR A 8 32.36 3.08 17.08
C THR A 8 33.33 1.93 17.31
N ASN A 9 34.64 2.20 17.21
CA ASN A 9 35.66 1.19 17.47
C ASN A 9 35.53 0.54 18.85
N LYS A 10 35.18 1.32 19.88
CA LYS A 10 34.96 0.81 21.24
C LYS A 10 33.75 -0.11 21.33
N GLU A 11 32.65 0.23 20.65
CA GLU A 11 31.46 -0.62 20.59
C GLU A 11 31.75 -1.93 19.84
N LEU A 12 32.50 -1.88 18.73
CA LEU A 12 32.93 -3.06 17.99
C LEU A 12 33.83 -3.99 18.82
N GLU A 13 34.75 -3.43 19.61
CA GLU A 13 35.58 -4.19 20.54
C GLU A 13 34.72 -4.96 21.56
N VAL A 14 33.73 -4.28 22.16
CA VAL A 14 32.81 -4.89 23.15
C VAL A 14 31.94 -5.98 22.50
N ILE A 15 31.40 -5.73 21.30
CA ILE A 15 30.67 -6.74 20.51
C ILE A 15 31.58 -7.96 20.26
N GLY A 16 32.81 -7.72 19.82
CA GLY A 16 33.79 -8.78 19.55
C GLY A 16 34.13 -9.60 20.78
N LYS A 17 34.31 -8.97 21.95
CA LYS A 17 34.49 -9.67 23.23
C LYS A 17 33.28 -10.56 23.52
N LYS A 18 32.05 -10.03 23.36
CA LYS A 18 30.81 -10.77 23.64
C LYS A 18 30.60 -11.95 22.70
N MET A 19 30.83 -11.78 21.39
CA MET A 19 30.71 -12.86 20.38
C MET A 19 31.74 -13.99 20.60
N LYS A 20 32.92 -13.66 21.14
CA LYS A 20 33.96 -14.62 21.52
C LYS A 20 33.78 -15.18 22.94
N ASN A 21 32.65 -14.93 23.59
CA ASN A 21 32.37 -15.31 24.99
C ASN A 21 33.46 -14.88 26.01
N LYS A 22 34.16 -13.77 25.75
CA LYS A 22 35.13 -13.21 26.70
C LYS A 22 34.41 -12.46 27.83
N LYS A 23 35.03 -12.46 29.02
CA LYS A 23 34.54 -11.70 30.18
C LYS A 23 34.51 -10.21 29.86
N LEU A 24 33.39 -9.56 30.16
CA LEU A 24 33.22 -8.11 30.00
C LEU A 24 33.61 -7.39 31.29
N THR A 25 34.28 -6.25 31.18
CA THR A 25 34.48 -5.34 32.31
C THR A 25 33.17 -4.61 32.66
N GLN A 26 33.15 -3.87 33.78
CA GLN A 26 32.00 -3.02 34.13
C GLN A 26 31.75 -1.95 33.06
N VAL A 27 32.82 -1.36 32.52
CA VAL A 27 32.76 -0.38 31.43
C VAL A 27 32.20 -1.03 30.17
N ASP A 28 32.70 -2.20 29.78
CA ASP A 28 32.20 -2.91 28.59
C ASP A 28 30.72 -3.30 28.74
N SER A 29 30.29 -3.69 29.94
CA SER A 29 28.89 -4.02 30.25
C SER A 29 27.96 -2.80 30.14
N ASN A 30 28.44 -1.64 30.61
CA ASN A 30 27.75 -0.36 30.45
C ASN A 30 27.62 0.00 28.96
N TYR A 31 28.67 -0.16 28.16
CA TYR A 31 28.63 0.07 26.72
C TYR A 31 27.63 -0.85 26.01
N LEU A 32 27.65 -2.13 26.35
CA LEU A 32 26.73 -3.12 25.78
C LEU A 32 25.26 -2.76 26.03
N THR A 33 24.96 -2.28 27.25
CA THR A 33 23.59 -2.01 27.68
C THR A 33 23.07 -0.66 27.20
N LYS A 34 23.88 0.40 27.31
CA LYS A 34 23.43 1.78 27.06
C LYS A 34 23.56 2.21 25.60
N PHE A 35 24.47 1.60 24.83
CA PHE A 35 24.74 2.06 23.45
C PHE A 35 24.55 0.95 22.40
N ILE A 36 25.12 -0.24 22.62
CA ILE A 36 25.09 -1.31 21.61
C ILE A 36 23.70 -1.93 21.47
N ARG A 37 23.09 -2.40 22.57
CA ARG A 37 21.77 -3.04 22.54
C ARG A 37 20.67 -2.12 22.01
N PRO A 38 20.59 -0.83 22.40
CA PRO A 38 19.61 0.09 21.83
C PRO A 38 19.76 0.22 20.30
N LYS A 39 20.98 0.46 19.79
CA LYS A 39 21.24 0.51 18.34
C LYS A 39 20.84 -0.78 17.63
N LEU A 40 21.19 -1.95 18.20
CA LEU A 40 20.79 -3.24 17.61
C LEU A 40 19.28 -3.45 17.62
N LYS A 41 18.57 -3.01 18.67
CA LYS A 41 17.10 -3.04 18.73
C LYS A 41 16.47 -2.14 17.67
N GLU A 42 16.99 -0.93 17.51
CA GLU A 42 16.56 0.00 16.44
C GLU A 42 16.82 -0.59 15.06
N ILE A 43 18.02 -1.14 14.80
CA ILE A 43 18.35 -1.81 13.54
C ILE A 43 17.41 -3.01 13.30
N ASN A 44 17.11 -3.79 14.33
CA ASN A 44 16.18 -4.92 14.22
C ASN A 44 14.73 -4.46 13.94
N SER A 45 14.36 -3.24 14.33
CA SER A 45 13.07 -2.65 13.99
C SER A 45 13.01 -2.10 12.55
N ILE A 46 14.17 -1.82 11.96
CA ILE A 46 14.28 -1.34 10.58
C ILE A 46 14.24 -2.54 9.63
N ASP A 47 13.26 -2.52 8.72
CA ASP A 47 13.25 -3.46 7.59
C ASP A 47 14.28 -3.01 6.54
N SER A 48 15.54 -3.33 6.82
CA SER A 48 16.68 -2.93 5.98
C SER A 48 16.58 -3.53 4.57
N LYS A 49 16.02 -4.74 4.43
CA LYS A 49 15.78 -5.38 3.15
C LYS A 49 14.78 -4.56 2.33
N PHE A 50 13.65 -4.17 2.91
CA PHE A 50 12.67 -3.30 2.25
C PHE A 50 13.27 -1.96 1.81
N LEU A 51 14.05 -1.30 2.66
CA LEU A 51 14.69 -0.02 2.32
C LEU A 51 15.67 -0.17 1.14
N LEU A 52 16.52 -1.21 1.19
CA LEU A 52 17.43 -1.52 0.09
C LEU A 52 16.68 -1.83 -1.19
N ASP A 53 15.61 -2.64 -1.11
CA ASP A 53 14.75 -2.96 -2.25
C ASP A 53 14.13 -1.71 -2.88
N LYS A 54 13.80 -0.68 -2.09
CA LYS A 54 13.24 0.60 -2.55
C LYS A 54 14.28 1.56 -3.13
N MET A 55 15.50 1.51 -2.59
CA MET A 55 16.62 2.35 -3.04
C MET A 55 17.35 1.77 -4.25
N GLU A 56 17.13 0.48 -4.54
CA GLU A 56 17.76 -0.22 -5.65
C GLU A 56 17.48 0.49 -6.98
N TYR A 57 18.57 0.89 -7.65
CA TYR A 57 18.49 1.49 -8.96
C TYR A 57 18.01 0.46 -9.97
N ASN A 58 16.85 0.71 -10.57
CA ASN A 58 16.29 -0.17 -11.59
C ASN A 58 16.04 0.61 -12.89
N GLN A 59 16.90 0.38 -13.88
CA GLN A 59 16.82 1.02 -15.19
C GLN A 59 15.51 0.70 -15.93
N LYS A 60 14.93 -0.49 -15.69
CA LYS A 60 13.64 -0.90 -16.25
C LYS A 60 12.53 0.03 -15.77
N ILE A 61 12.54 0.42 -14.49
CA ILE A 61 11.56 1.36 -13.91
C ILE A 61 11.61 2.70 -14.65
N LYS A 62 12.80 3.29 -14.80
CA LYS A 62 12.95 4.57 -15.49
C LYS A 62 12.42 4.51 -16.93
N SER A 63 12.68 3.41 -17.64
CA SER A 63 12.17 3.19 -19.00
C SER A 63 10.65 3.11 -19.04
N ILE A 64 10.03 2.34 -18.14
CA ILE A 64 8.57 2.22 -18.03
C ILE A 64 7.95 3.57 -17.70
N GLU A 65 8.41 4.24 -16.65
CA GLU A 65 7.90 5.56 -16.22
C GLU A 65 8.04 6.62 -17.31
N GLY A 66 9.16 6.62 -18.04
CA GLY A 66 9.39 7.49 -19.19
C GLY A 66 8.39 7.25 -20.32
N LYS A 67 8.10 5.98 -20.65
CA LYS A 67 7.09 5.61 -21.66
C LYS A 67 5.69 6.02 -21.22
N LEU A 68 5.30 5.71 -19.98
CA LEU A 68 4.02 6.11 -19.40
C LEU A 68 3.82 7.63 -19.52
N ARG A 69 4.81 8.40 -19.06
CA ARG A 69 4.78 9.86 -19.13
C ARG A 69 4.60 10.34 -20.57
N LYS A 70 5.41 9.84 -21.51
CA LYS A 70 5.38 10.26 -22.91
C LYS A 70 4.01 9.99 -23.56
N ILE A 71 3.44 8.80 -23.33
CA ILE A 71 2.16 8.39 -23.92
C ILE A 71 1.03 9.21 -23.33
N ILE A 72 0.95 9.33 -22.00
CA ILE A 72 -0.11 10.09 -21.33
C ILE A 72 -0.10 11.57 -21.74
N LEU A 73 1.07 12.22 -21.74
CA LEU A 73 1.19 13.64 -22.10
C LEU A 73 0.89 13.91 -23.59
N LYS A 74 1.06 12.91 -24.46
CA LYS A 74 0.66 13.03 -25.87
C LYS A 74 -0.86 12.86 -26.04
N SER A 75 -1.49 12.02 -25.23
CA SER A 75 -2.91 11.67 -25.35
C SER A 75 -3.85 12.60 -24.59
N ILE A 76 -3.39 13.22 -23.50
CA ILE A 76 -4.21 14.07 -22.63
C ILE A 76 -3.56 15.46 -22.52
N LYS A 77 -4.35 16.50 -22.81
CA LYS A 77 -3.95 17.89 -22.61
C LYS A 77 -4.11 18.29 -21.14
N ASP A 78 -3.35 19.29 -20.71
CA ASP A 78 -3.47 19.90 -19.37
C ASP A 78 -3.35 18.92 -18.20
N VAL A 79 -2.50 17.91 -18.35
CA VAL A 79 -2.13 17.01 -17.25
C VAL A 79 -1.45 17.83 -16.15
N GLN A 80 -2.00 17.77 -14.94
CA GLN A 80 -1.41 18.34 -13.74
C GLN A 80 -0.43 17.38 -13.07
N ALA A 81 -0.79 16.09 -13.00
CA ALA A 81 0.05 15.08 -12.39
C ALA A 81 -0.19 13.70 -13.01
N ILE A 82 0.86 12.88 -13.01
CA ILE A 82 0.78 11.44 -13.27
C ILE A 82 1.37 10.73 -12.06
N VAL A 83 0.55 9.90 -11.43
CA VAL A 83 0.85 9.23 -10.17
C VAL A 83 0.73 7.73 -10.38
N ILE A 84 1.73 6.99 -9.96
CA ILE A 84 1.71 5.53 -9.95
C ILE A 84 1.54 5.07 -8.51
N TYR A 85 0.75 4.02 -8.29
CA TYR A 85 0.54 3.43 -6.98
C TYR A 85 0.38 1.91 -7.10
N GLY A 86 -0.09 1.28 -6.03
CA GLY A 86 -0.36 -0.16 -6.01
C GLY A 86 0.90 -1.02 -5.99
N SER A 87 0.75 -2.26 -6.46
CA SER A 87 1.76 -3.31 -6.33
C SER A 87 3.10 -2.92 -6.96
N ALA A 88 3.09 -2.30 -8.14
CA ALA A 88 4.28 -1.85 -8.85
C ALA A 88 5.17 -0.93 -7.99
N ILE A 89 4.56 0.02 -7.26
CA ILE A 89 5.35 0.86 -6.34
C ILE A 89 5.71 0.09 -5.09
N GLN A 90 4.78 -0.65 -4.49
CA GLN A 90 5.00 -1.38 -3.24
C GLN A 90 6.15 -2.39 -3.33
N THR A 91 6.33 -3.05 -4.48
CA THR A 91 7.37 -4.07 -4.73
C THR A 91 8.57 -3.53 -5.51
N ASN A 92 8.64 -2.22 -5.77
CA ASN A 92 9.66 -1.60 -6.63
C ASN A 92 9.77 -2.29 -8.00
N TYR A 93 8.62 -2.60 -8.61
CA TYR A 93 8.49 -3.24 -9.93
C TYR A 93 9.13 -4.63 -10.03
N LYS A 94 9.40 -5.31 -8.90
CA LYS A 94 9.89 -6.70 -8.90
C LYS A 94 8.74 -7.67 -9.21
N GLU A 95 7.57 -7.43 -8.60
CA GLU A 95 6.39 -8.29 -8.71
C GLU A 95 5.13 -7.43 -8.85
N TYR A 96 4.52 -7.43 -10.04
CA TYR A 96 3.27 -6.74 -10.33
C TYR A 96 2.60 -7.33 -11.58
N ASN A 97 1.26 -7.32 -11.63
CA ASN A 97 0.48 -7.79 -12.78
C ASN A 97 0.20 -6.66 -13.77
N ASP A 98 -0.15 -5.49 -13.24
CA ASP A 98 -0.46 -4.25 -13.93
C ASP A 98 0.10 -3.07 -13.13
N ILE A 99 0.13 -1.91 -13.77
CA ILE A 99 0.54 -0.65 -13.17
C ILE A 99 -0.72 0.18 -12.94
N ASP A 100 -1.03 0.44 -11.67
CA ASP A 100 -2.09 1.38 -11.28
C ASP A 100 -1.62 2.82 -11.47
N ILE A 101 -2.36 3.60 -12.25
CA ILE A 101 -2.01 4.96 -12.66
C ILE A 101 -3.19 5.90 -12.41
N LEU A 102 -2.94 6.96 -11.64
CA LEU A 102 -3.84 8.08 -11.48
C LEU A 102 -3.31 9.25 -12.31
N ILE A 103 -4.11 9.69 -13.27
CA ILE A 103 -3.88 10.87 -14.07
C ILE A 103 -4.79 11.98 -13.54
N VAL A 104 -4.19 13.13 -13.20
CA VAL A 104 -4.93 14.30 -12.74
C VAL A 104 -4.81 15.41 -13.78
N THR A 105 -5.93 15.93 -14.27
CA THR A 105 -5.98 17.09 -15.18
C THR A 105 -6.29 18.37 -14.43
N LYS A 106 -5.81 19.50 -14.96
CA LYS A 106 -6.11 20.84 -14.41
C LYS A 106 -7.59 21.21 -14.58
N HIS A 107 -8.18 20.79 -15.69
CA HIS A 107 -9.56 21.12 -16.07
C HIS A 107 -10.45 19.88 -16.09
N LYS A 108 -11.76 20.11 -15.96
CA LYS A 108 -12.78 19.06 -16.01
C LYS A 108 -12.74 18.36 -17.36
N ILE A 109 -12.71 17.02 -17.33
CA ILE A 109 -12.88 16.22 -18.54
C ILE A 109 -14.36 15.93 -18.66
N SER A 110 -15.00 16.51 -19.67
CA SER A 110 -16.42 16.38 -19.93
C SER A 110 -16.61 16.17 -21.43
N PRO A 111 -17.40 15.16 -21.85
CA PRO A 111 -18.23 14.25 -21.06
C PRO A 111 -17.52 13.01 -20.48
N ILE A 112 -18.20 12.26 -19.59
CA ILE A 112 -17.69 11.00 -18.98
C ILE A 112 -17.30 9.97 -20.04
N SER A 113 -18.05 9.89 -21.14
CA SER A 113 -17.76 9.01 -22.28
C SER A 113 -16.40 9.32 -22.90
N GLU A 114 -16.03 10.59 -23.01
CA GLU A 114 -14.72 11.00 -23.53
C GLU A 114 -13.59 10.59 -22.58
N LYS A 115 -13.79 10.73 -21.27
CA LYS A 115 -12.86 10.22 -20.25
C LYS A 115 -12.60 8.72 -20.44
N TYR A 116 -13.64 7.90 -20.58
CA TYR A 116 -13.47 6.46 -20.77
C TYR A 116 -12.82 6.12 -22.12
N LYS A 117 -13.21 6.81 -23.19
CA LYS A 117 -12.57 6.65 -24.50
C LYS A 117 -11.06 6.93 -24.44
N LYS A 118 -10.66 8.01 -23.77
CA LYS A 118 -9.25 8.36 -23.56
C LYS A 118 -8.50 7.30 -22.75
N ILE A 119 -9.12 6.77 -21.70
CA ILE A 119 -8.53 5.68 -20.91
C ILE A 119 -8.28 4.45 -21.79
N ILE A 120 -9.26 4.04 -22.61
CA ILE A 120 -9.14 2.90 -23.52
C ILE A 120 -8.03 3.14 -24.54
N GLU A 121 -8.03 4.30 -25.21
CA GLU A 121 -6.98 4.69 -26.17
C GLU A 121 -5.57 4.59 -25.56
N ILE A 122 -5.39 5.08 -24.34
CA ILE A 122 -4.09 5.01 -23.64
C ILE A 122 -3.74 3.57 -23.29
N LYS A 123 -4.68 2.78 -22.74
CA LYS A 123 -4.45 1.36 -22.40
C LYS A 123 -4.02 0.56 -23.64
N GLU A 124 -4.65 0.77 -24.79
CA GLU A 124 -4.26 0.11 -26.05
C GLU A 124 -2.84 0.46 -26.49
N ILE A 125 -2.45 1.75 -26.41
CA ILE A 125 -1.09 2.18 -26.75
C ILE A 125 -0.07 1.59 -25.78
N LEU A 126 -0.40 1.53 -24.48
CA LEU A 126 0.47 0.93 -23.46
C LEU A 126 0.65 -0.58 -23.65
N ASN A 127 -0.42 -1.29 -24.01
CA ASN A 127 -0.37 -2.72 -24.31
C ASN A 127 0.56 -3.01 -25.50
N LYS A 128 0.59 -2.16 -26.53
CA LYS A 128 1.55 -2.26 -27.66
C LYS A 128 3.02 -2.13 -27.21
N HIS A 129 3.26 -1.56 -26.03
CA HIS A 129 4.57 -1.46 -25.40
C HIS A 129 4.80 -2.48 -24.27
N ASN A 130 3.96 -3.54 -24.20
CA ASN A 130 3.98 -4.56 -23.14
C ASN A 130 3.82 -3.96 -21.72
N ILE A 131 3.03 -2.90 -21.60
CA ILE A 131 2.69 -2.29 -20.31
C ILE A 131 1.20 -2.47 -20.09
N LYS A 132 0.83 -3.41 -19.21
CA LYS A 132 -0.54 -3.53 -18.72
C LYS A 132 -0.75 -2.48 -17.63
N ALA A 133 -1.78 -1.64 -17.77
CA ALA A 133 -2.05 -0.56 -16.85
C ALA A 133 -3.54 -0.45 -16.52
N ASP A 134 -3.82 -0.13 -15.26
CA ASP A 134 -5.12 0.31 -14.80
C ASP A 134 -5.10 1.80 -14.54
N ILE A 135 -5.98 2.53 -15.22
CA ILE A 135 -5.91 3.97 -15.33
C ILE A 135 -7.16 4.59 -14.73
N GLU A 136 -6.95 5.43 -13.73
CA GLU A 136 -7.92 6.35 -13.18
C GLU A 136 -7.63 7.76 -13.69
N LEU A 137 -8.67 8.48 -14.10
CA LEU A 137 -8.56 9.83 -14.63
C LEU A 137 -9.48 10.78 -13.86
N TYR A 138 -8.90 11.76 -13.18
CA TYR A 138 -9.64 12.76 -12.41
C TYR A 138 -9.26 14.16 -12.85
N ASP A 139 -10.20 15.10 -12.78
CA ASP A 139 -9.83 16.50 -12.70
C ASP A 139 -9.45 16.87 -11.26
N LYS A 140 -8.68 17.96 -11.12
CA LYS A 140 -8.20 18.46 -9.83
C LYS A 140 -9.31 18.60 -8.78
N LYS A 141 -10.48 19.14 -9.15
CA LYS A 141 -11.57 19.37 -8.20
C LYS A 141 -12.19 18.05 -7.75
N ALA A 142 -12.36 17.10 -8.67
CA ALA A 142 -12.89 15.78 -8.36
C ALA A 142 -11.99 14.99 -7.41
N ILE A 143 -10.66 14.99 -7.64
CA ILE A 143 -9.74 14.28 -6.74
C ILE A 143 -9.68 14.94 -5.35
N GLU A 144 -9.66 16.27 -5.28
CA GLU A 144 -9.65 17.01 -4.00
C GLU A 144 -10.93 16.79 -3.19
N LYS A 145 -12.07 16.59 -3.86
CA LYS A 145 -13.34 16.27 -3.23
C LYS A 145 -13.42 14.82 -2.77
N ASN A 146 -12.99 13.87 -3.61
CA ASN A 146 -13.23 12.44 -3.34
C ASN A 146 -12.16 11.78 -2.46
N TYR A 147 -10.91 12.27 -2.51
CA TYR A 147 -9.81 11.67 -1.75
C TYR A 147 -10.06 11.59 -0.24
N PRO A 148 -10.52 12.65 0.44
CA PRO A 148 -10.71 12.62 1.90
C PRO A 148 -11.80 11.65 2.38
N HIS A 149 -12.73 11.25 1.49
CA HIS A 149 -13.89 10.41 1.80
C HIS A 149 -13.77 9.00 1.19
N SER A 150 -12.60 8.62 0.66
CA SER A 150 -12.44 7.33 -0.01
C SER A 150 -11.41 6.46 0.72
N PRO A 151 -11.86 5.51 1.57
CA PRO A 151 -10.99 4.56 2.25
C PRO A 151 -10.00 3.86 1.31
N SER A 152 -10.49 3.46 0.13
CA SER A 152 -9.68 2.81 -0.90
C SER A 152 -8.59 3.73 -1.45
N LEU A 153 -8.95 4.96 -1.84
CA LEU A 153 -8.03 5.89 -2.47
C LEU A 153 -6.98 6.41 -1.49
N ILE A 154 -7.35 6.59 -0.21
CA ILE A 154 -6.45 6.92 0.89
C ILE A 154 -5.32 5.89 0.98
N TYR A 155 -5.68 4.60 1.04
CA TYR A 155 -4.72 3.51 1.14
C TYR A 155 -3.91 3.31 -0.14
N GLN A 156 -4.56 3.38 -1.31
CA GLN A 156 -3.89 3.27 -2.61
C GLN A 156 -2.82 4.35 -2.77
N LEU A 157 -3.16 5.60 -2.44
CA LEU A 157 -2.26 6.75 -2.61
C LEU A 157 -1.28 6.97 -1.45
N LYS A 158 -1.29 6.11 -0.42
CA LYS A 158 -0.34 6.17 0.70
C LYS A 158 1.10 5.98 0.22
N ASP A 159 1.33 4.96 -0.60
CA ASP A 159 2.65 4.61 -1.16
C ASP A 159 2.80 5.07 -2.61
N LYS A 160 2.23 6.23 -2.96
CA LYS A 160 2.26 6.73 -4.33
C LYS A 160 3.64 7.24 -4.74
N LYS A 161 3.92 7.18 -6.04
CA LYS A 161 5.04 7.87 -6.70
C LYS A 161 4.53 8.81 -7.77
N VAL A 162 4.92 10.08 -7.71
CA VAL A 162 4.60 11.06 -8.75
C VAL A 162 5.70 11.01 -9.81
N ILE A 163 5.34 10.68 -11.06
CA ILE A 163 6.28 10.58 -12.19
C ILE A 163 6.20 11.79 -13.14
N TYR A 164 5.21 12.66 -12.95
CA TYR A 164 5.09 13.94 -13.64
C TYR A 164 4.26 14.93 -12.81
N GLY A 165 4.67 16.21 -12.84
CA GLY A 165 3.93 17.31 -12.22
C GLY A 165 3.93 17.27 -10.69
N ARG A 166 2.85 17.78 -10.08
CA ARG A 166 2.67 17.81 -8.62
C ARG A 166 1.21 17.55 -8.25
N LEU A 167 1.01 16.69 -7.25
CA LEU A 167 -0.30 16.42 -6.66
C LEU A 167 -0.25 16.70 -5.15
N ASN A 168 -0.87 17.80 -4.75
CA ASN A 168 -1.00 18.16 -3.34
C ASN A 168 -2.36 17.65 -2.86
N LEU A 169 -2.34 16.51 -2.17
CA LEU A 169 -3.53 16.00 -1.49
C LEU A 169 -3.60 16.64 -0.10
N LYS A 170 -4.82 16.91 0.39
CA LYS A 170 -5.00 17.40 1.76
C LYS A 170 -4.47 16.36 2.75
N ASN A 171 -3.71 16.83 3.74
CA ASN A 171 -3.22 15.97 4.82
C ASN A 171 -4.33 15.57 5.79
N LYS A 172 -5.31 16.46 6.00
CA LYS A 172 -6.48 16.17 6.83
C LYS A 172 -7.44 15.28 6.05
N ILE A 173 -7.63 14.06 6.54
CA ILE A 173 -8.61 13.12 6.01
C ILE A 173 -9.88 13.28 6.85
N GLU A 174 -11.02 13.38 6.16
CA GLU A 174 -12.33 13.62 6.79
C GLU A 174 -13.22 12.43 6.47
N LEU A 175 -12.87 11.27 7.01
CA LEU A 175 -13.68 10.08 6.88
C LEU A 175 -14.82 10.10 7.90
N TYR A 176 -15.97 9.61 7.48
CA TYR A 176 -17.14 9.40 8.33
C TYR A 176 -17.42 7.90 8.46
N ASN A 177 -18.15 7.52 9.50
CA ASN A 177 -18.60 6.13 9.67
C ASN A 177 -19.37 5.60 8.45
N ILE A 178 -20.13 6.46 7.77
CA ILE A 178 -20.81 6.11 6.50
C ILE A 178 -19.83 5.72 5.38
N ASP A 179 -18.68 6.40 5.27
CA ASP A 179 -17.67 6.07 4.25
C ASP A 179 -17.06 4.68 4.52
N LEU A 180 -16.88 4.34 5.79
CA LEU A 180 -16.42 3.02 6.22
C LEU A 180 -17.48 1.94 6.00
N LYS A 181 -18.74 2.24 6.31
CA LYS A 181 -19.86 1.31 6.09
C LYS A 181 -20.05 1.00 4.62
N MET A 182 -20.09 2.02 3.76
CA MET A 182 -20.14 1.83 2.30
C MET A 182 -18.96 0.99 1.79
N LYS A 183 -17.79 1.10 2.43
CA LYS A 183 -16.63 0.28 2.09
C LYS A 183 -16.77 -1.17 2.58
N LEU A 184 -17.39 -1.39 3.74
CA LEU A 184 -17.73 -2.73 4.23
C LEU A 184 -18.77 -3.41 3.34
N ASP A 185 -19.79 -2.70 2.87
CA ASP A 185 -20.83 -3.26 1.98
C ASP A 185 -20.22 -3.88 0.70
N TRP A 186 -19.06 -3.40 0.25
CA TRP A 186 -18.31 -4.01 -0.86
C TRP A 186 -17.60 -5.33 -0.51
N SER A 187 -17.83 -5.83 0.69
CA SER A 187 -17.35 -7.11 1.19
C SER A 187 -18.46 -8.17 1.19
N ASP A 188 -19.69 -7.78 0.84
CA ASP A 188 -20.77 -8.70 0.56
C ASP A 188 -20.45 -9.50 -0.70
N LEU A 189 -20.60 -10.82 -0.59
CA LEU A 189 -20.26 -11.77 -1.63
C LEU A 189 -21.53 -12.39 -2.19
N GLU A 190 -21.56 -12.58 -3.51
CA GLU A 190 -22.58 -13.39 -4.18
C GLU A 190 -22.47 -14.88 -3.81
N ASP A 191 -23.46 -15.67 -4.20
CA ASP A 191 -23.46 -17.11 -4.01
C ASP A 191 -22.29 -17.76 -4.77
N ASN A 192 -21.52 -18.61 -4.08
CA ASN A 192 -20.33 -19.31 -4.58
C ASN A 192 -19.19 -18.38 -5.08
N PRO A 193 -18.64 -17.52 -4.20
CA PRO A 193 -17.60 -16.58 -4.58
C PRO A 193 -16.27 -17.29 -4.88
N LYS A 194 -15.52 -16.73 -5.82
CA LYS A 194 -14.14 -17.16 -6.13
C LYS A 194 -13.18 -16.74 -5.01
N GLY A 195 -12.06 -17.45 -4.89
CA GLY A 195 -11.01 -17.11 -3.92
C GLY A 195 -10.57 -15.65 -3.96
N ILE A 196 -10.43 -15.07 -5.15
CA ILE A 196 -10.02 -13.66 -5.30
C ILE A 196 -11.07 -12.67 -4.77
N GLU A 197 -12.36 -13.02 -4.85
CA GLU A 197 -13.45 -12.19 -4.34
C GLU A 197 -13.47 -12.23 -2.81
N ILE A 198 -13.32 -13.43 -2.23
CA ILE A 198 -13.16 -13.62 -0.79
C ILE A 198 -11.96 -12.82 -0.26
N TYR A 199 -10.81 -12.92 -0.92
CA TYR A 199 -9.62 -12.14 -0.56
C TYR A 199 -9.88 -10.63 -0.58
N LYS A 200 -10.57 -10.12 -1.61
CA LYS A 200 -10.90 -8.69 -1.72
C LYS A 200 -11.83 -8.24 -0.60
N ALA A 201 -12.83 -9.04 -0.25
CA ALA A 201 -13.76 -8.77 0.84
C ALA A 201 -13.00 -8.72 2.19
N LEU A 202 -12.19 -9.74 2.50
CA LEU A 202 -11.36 -9.76 3.70
C LEU A 202 -10.42 -8.54 3.78
N ARG A 203 -9.77 -8.19 2.66
CA ARG A 203 -8.92 -6.99 2.58
C ARG A 203 -9.70 -5.71 2.87
N ASN A 204 -10.93 -5.59 2.39
CA ASN A 204 -11.77 -4.42 2.65
C ASN A 204 -12.11 -4.31 4.14
N ILE A 205 -12.49 -5.41 4.79
CA ILE A 205 -12.81 -5.41 6.23
C ILE A 205 -11.59 -5.03 7.07
N ILE A 206 -10.43 -5.66 6.84
CA ILE A 206 -9.21 -5.33 7.58
C ILE A 206 -8.77 -3.88 7.36
N LEU A 207 -8.93 -3.36 6.13
CA LEU A 207 -8.68 -1.95 5.83
C LEU A 207 -9.58 -1.04 6.68
N VAL A 208 -10.87 -1.36 6.78
CA VAL A 208 -11.82 -0.60 7.61
C VAL A 208 -11.43 -0.65 9.10
N LYS A 209 -11.10 -1.84 9.63
CA LYS A 209 -10.63 -1.99 11.03
C LYS A 209 -9.40 -1.14 11.31
N LEU A 210 -8.47 -1.01 10.36
CA LEU A 210 -7.29 -0.17 10.53
C LEU A 210 -7.63 1.33 10.49
N LEU A 211 -8.58 1.74 9.66
CA LEU A 211 -9.06 3.13 9.62
C LEU A 211 -9.77 3.53 10.92
N LEU A 212 -10.59 2.65 11.50
CA LEU A 212 -11.19 2.86 12.82
C LEU A 212 -10.11 3.07 13.90
N LYS A 213 -8.98 2.36 13.77
CA LYS A 213 -7.80 2.51 14.65
C LYS A 213 -6.87 3.67 14.26
N LYS A 214 -7.25 4.48 13.28
CA LYS A 214 -6.47 5.62 12.76
C LYS A 214 -5.12 5.25 12.17
N ILE A 215 -5.04 4.08 11.57
CA ILE A 215 -3.83 3.56 10.94
C ILE A 215 -4.01 3.65 9.42
N ILE A 216 -3.08 4.32 8.73
CA ILE A 216 -2.99 4.35 7.26
C ILE A 216 -1.62 3.83 6.86
N ASP A 217 -1.51 2.51 6.73
CA ASP A 217 -0.26 1.82 6.47
C ASP A 217 -0.51 0.50 5.71
N ASN A 218 -0.02 0.41 4.46
CA ASN A 218 -0.15 -0.78 3.62
C ASN A 218 0.69 -1.96 4.10
N ARG A 219 1.71 -1.74 4.93
CA ARG A 219 2.45 -2.83 5.59
C ARG A 219 1.60 -3.44 6.68
N LYS A 220 1.05 -2.63 7.59
CA LYS A 220 0.14 -3.12 8.63
C LYS A 220 -1.09 -3.82 8.05
N LEU A 221 -1.66 -3.31 6.95
CA LEU A 221 -2.74 -4.00 6.24
C LEU A 221 -2.34 -5.42 5.79
N ARG A 222 -1.12 -5.59 5.27
CA ARG A 222 -0.61 -6.91 4.87
C ARG A 222 -0.32 -7.81 6.07
N GLU A 223 0.25 -7.26 7.13
CA GLU A 223 0.53 -7.98 8.37
C GLU A 223 -0.77 -8.48 9.02
N SER A 224 -1.76 -7.59 9.20
CA SER A 224 -3.06 -7.97 9.77
C SER A 224 -3.82 -9.00 8.93
N LEU A 225 -3.74 -8.92 7.59
CA LEU A 225 -4.30 -9.98 6.75
C LEU A 225 -3.62 -11.33 7.02
N ASN A 226 -2.28 -11.35 7.08
CA ASN A 226 -1.54 -12.59 7.34
C ASN A 226 -1.80 -13.15 8.73
N GLU A 227 -2.01 -12.30 9.73
CA GLU A 227 -2.33 -12.69 11.11
C GLU A 227 -3.72 -13.33 11.20
N GLU A 228 -4.73 -12.72 10.56
CA GLU A 228 -6.13 -13.18 10.66
C GLU A 228 -6.41 -14.45 9.85
N ILE A 229 -5.70 -14.66 8.72
CA ILE A 229 -6.04 -15.71 7.75
C ILE A 229 -4.92 -16.72 7.54
N GLY A 230 -3.67 -16.28 7.73
CA GLY A 230 -2.49 -17.04 7.37
C GLY A 230 -2.04 -16.80 5.93
N LYS A 231 -0.73 -16.56 5.78
CA LYS A 231 -0.08 -16.24 4.49
C LYS A 231 -0.37 -17.24 3.38
N ASN A 232 -0.32 -18.54 3.67
CA ASN A 232 -0.48 -19.58 2.66
C ASN A 232 -1.91 -19.64 2.10
N LEU A 233 -2.91 -19.47 2.96
CA LEU A 233 -4.32 -19.44 2.55
C LEU A 233 -4.59 -18.17 1.72
N LEU A 234 -4.09 -17.01 2.14
CA LEU A 234 -4.19 -15.77 1.38
C LEU A 234 -3.62 -15.89 -0.04
N GLU A 235 -2.44 -16.49 -0.19
CA GLU A 235 -1.84 -16.68 -1.51
C GLU A 235 -2.66 -17.65 -2.39
N ARG A 236 -3.24 -18.71 -1.81
CA ARG A 236 -4.17 -19.58 -2.55
C ARG A 236 -5.41 -18.83 -3.01
N LEU A 237 -6.04 -18.05 -2.12
CA LEU A 237 -7.22 -17.24 -2.43
C LEU A 237 -6.94 -16.23 -3.55
N LYS A 238 -5.83 -15.47 -3.47
CA LYS A 238 -5.44 -14.50 -4.50
C LYS A 238 -5.33 -15.12 -5.90
N ASN A 239 -4.87 -16.37 -5.95
CA ASN A 239 -4.60 -17.07 -7.20
C ASN A 239 -5.75 -18.00 -7.63
N ASN A 240 -6.88 -18.02 -6.90
CA ASN A 240 -8.00 -18.96 -7.10
C ASN A 240 -7.56 -20.44 -7.06
N GLN A 241 -6.65 -20.76 -6.15
CA GLN A 241 -6.07 -22.10 -5.94
C GLN A 241 -6.52 -22.71 -4.61
N GLU A 242 -7.54 -22.14 -3.96
CA GLU A 242 -8.05 -22.62 -2.70
C GLU A 242 -8.82 -23.95 -2.83
N SER A 243 -8.70 -24.80 -1.83
CA SER A 243 -9.57 -25.97 -1.69
C SER A 243 -10.97 -25.58 -1.21
N ASN A 244 -11.93 -26.50 -1.29
CA ASN A 244 -13.27 -26.29 -0.71
C ASN A 244 -13.21 -26.06 0.82
N ILE A 245 -12.25 -26.66 1.52
CA ILE A 245 -12.04 -26.48 2.95
C ILE A 245 -11.49 -25.07 3.23
N ASP A 246 -10.44 -24.67 2.49
CA ASP A 246 -9.88 -23.33 2.54
C ASP A 246 -10.95 -22.25 2.35
N ARG A 247 -11.84 -22.46 1.36
CA ARG A 247 -12.95 -21.55 1.09
C ARG A 247 -13.90 -21.43 2.26
N LYS A 248 -14.30 -22.56 2.87
CA LYS A 248 -15.18 -22.57 4.05
C LYS A 248 -14.54 -21.83 5.24
N ILE A 249 -13.25 -22.06 5.49
CA ILE A 249 -12.50 -21.37 6.56
C ILE A 249 -12.48 -19.87 6.31
N ALA A 250 -12.12 -19.45 5.09
CA ALA A 250 -12.03 -18.05 4.72
C ALA A 250 -13.39 -17.32 4.82
N LEU A 251 -14.48 -17.97 4.40
CA LEU A 251 -15.85 -17.43 4.52
C LEU A 251 -16.31 -17.32 5.98
N SER A 252 -15.98 -18.31 6.82
CA SER A 252 -16.28 -18.24 8.26
C SER A 252 -15.54 -17.09 8.95
N CYS A 253 -14.25 -16.92 8.62
CA CYS A 253 -13.43 -15.80 9.07
C CYS A 253 -14.01 -14.46 8.59
N LEU A 254 -14.36 -14.35 7.30
CA LEU A 254 -14.98 -13.16 6.71
C LEU A 254 -16.24 -12.76 7.48
N LYS A 255 -17.16 -13.70 7.70
CA LYS A 255 -18.42 -13.45 8.41
C LYS A 255 -18.16 -12.95 9.83
N THR A 256 -17.26 -13.61 10.56
CA THR A 256 -16.89 -13.23 11.93
C THR A 256 -16.30 -11.82 11.97
N LEU A 257 -15.39 -11.50 11.05
CA LEU A 257 -14.76 -10.18 10.96
C LEU A 257 -15.76 -9.10 10.56
N LEU A 258 -16.70 -9.40 9.65
CA LEU A 258 -17.74 -8.48 9.22
C LEU A 258 -18.63 -8.09 10.40
N GLU A 259 -19.20 -9.08 11.10
CA GLU A 259 -20.07 -8.85 12.26
C GLU A 259 -19.37 -8.06 13.37
N GLN A 260 -18.07 -8.31 13.60
CA GLN A 260 -17.28 -7.54 14.57
C GLN A 260 -17.08 -6.10 14.11
N THR A 261 -16.72 -5.90 12.84
CA THR A 261 -16.39 -4.56 12.32
C THR A 261 -17.63 -3.69 12.20
N GLU A 262 -18.78 -4.25 11.83
CA GLU A 262 -20.06 -3.55 11.84
C GLU A 262 -20.42 -3.04 13.24
N LYS A 263 -20.21 -3.86 14.28
CA LYS A 263 -20.40 -3.43 15.67
C LYS A 263 -19.44 -2.34 16.10
N GLU A 264 -18.19 -2.37 15.62
CA GLU A 264 -17.17 -1.35 15.92
C GLU A 264 -17.48 0.00 15.24
N ILE A 265 -18.08 0.03 14.05
CA ILE A 265 -18.52 1.28 13.40
C ILE A 265 -19.67 1.91 14.20
N GLY A 266 -20.57 1.09 14.76
CA GLY A 266 -21.75 1.57 15.48
C GLY A 266 -22.79 2.25 14.57
N ASP A 267 -23.80 2.85 15.19
CA ASP A 267 -24.97 3.39 14.48
C ASP A 267 -24.86 4.89 14.13
N GLU A 268 -23.86 5.60 14.67
CA GLU A 268 -23.63 7.02 14.39
C GLU A 268 -22.91 7.22 13.05
N LEU A 269 -23.65 7.05 11.95
CA LEU A 269 -23.12 7.09 10.58
C LEU A 269 -22.40 8.40 10.20
N TRP A 270 -22.76 9.51 10.85
CA TRP A 270 -22.19 10.83 10.57
C TRP A 270 -21.08 11.23 11.54
N GLU A 271 -20.68 10.35 12.45
CA GLU A 271 -19.51 10.58 13.30
C GLU A 271 -18.25 10.68 12.43
N LYS A 272 -17.43 11.69 12.72
CA LYS A 272 -16.20 11.97 11.98
C LYS A 272 -15.03 11.23 12.61
N ILE A 273 -14.30 10.51 11.76
CA ILE A 273 -13.03 9.89 12.10
C ILE A 273 -11.92 10.86 11.71
N GLU A 274 -11.35 11.52 12.71
CA GLU A 274 -10.18 12.37 12.49
C GLU A 274 -8.90 11.53 12.37
N LEU A 275 -8.29 11.60 11.18
CA LEU A 275 -7.12 10.85 10.72
C LEU A 275 -5.96 11.78 10.33
#